data_AF-A0A692CTK4-F1
#
_entry.id   AF-A0A692CTK4-F1
#
_cell.length_a   1.000
_cell.length_b   1.000
_cell.length_c   1.000
_cell.angle_alpha   90.00
_cell.angle_beta   90.00
_cell.angle_gamma   90.00
#
_symmetry.space_group_name_H-M   'P 1'
#
loop_
_entity.id
_entity.type
_entity.pdbx_description
1 polymer ?
#
loop_
_entity_poly.entity_id
_entity_poly.type
_entity_poly.pdbx_seq_one_letter_code
_entity_poly.pdbx_strand_id
1 'polypeptide(L)'
;MIFAPTQKELFNKNIESLSNILLKESLKEIKSSKFELILGKDNLDINLKDTSDNTFLYENVIDELNTMLNTYNDKYLLYPVLYFYGFGNGILFKALLQNKNHQHIV
;
A
#
# COMPACT_ATOMS: atom_id res chain seq x y z
N MET A 1 -19.10 0.78 4.23
CA MET A 1 -18.20 1.64 5.03
C MET A 1 -18.48 3.10 4.67
N ILE A 2 -18.57 4.00 5.65
CA ILE A 2 -18.71 5.44 5.38
C ILE A 2 -17.32 6.07 5.52
N PHE A 3 -16.74 6.52 4.41
CA PHE A 3 -15.43 7.20 4.43
C PHE A 3 -15.56 8.63 4.93
N ALA A 4 -14.63 9.05 5.78
CA ALA A 4 -14.51 10.43 6.24
C ALA A 4 -14.22 11.37 5.05
N PRO A 5 -14.60 12.66 5.12
CA PRO A 5 -14.34 13.62 4.06
C PRO A 5 -12.85 13.69 3.64
N THR A 6 -11.94 13.64 4.61
CA THR A 6 -10.48 13.65 4.38
C THR A 6 -10.01 12.40 3.62
N GLN A 7 -10.61 11.23 3.87
CA GLN A 7 -10.29 10.01 3.15
C GLN A 7 -10.76 10.09 1.68
N LYS A 8 -11.92 10.71 1.44
CA LYS A 8 -12.43 10.94 0.08
C LYS A 8 -11.56 11.93 -0.69
N GLU A 9 -11.13 13.00 -0.04
CA GLU A 9 -10.20 13.98 -0.63
C GLU A 9 -8.87 13.32 -0.99
N LEU A 10 -8.29 12.55 -0.07
CA LEU A 10 -7.05 11.81 -0.33
C LEU A 10 -7.21 10.81 -1.49
N PHE A 11 -8.32 10.08 -1.53
CA PHE A 11 -8.63 9.17 -2.63
C PHE A 11 -8.68 9.90 -3.97
N ASN A 12 -9.41 11.01 -4.06
CA ASN A 12 -9.52 11.78 -5.31
C ASN A 12 -8.15 12.31 -5.75
N LYS A 13 -7.35 12.86 -4.81
CA LYS A 13 -5.99 13.31 -5.09
C LYS A 13 -5.10 12.19 -5.63
N ASN A 14 -5.20 10.98 -5.08
CA ASN A 14 -4.46 9.81 -5.55
C ASN A 14 -4.93 9.35 -6.94
N ILE A 15 -6.24 9.40 -7.22
CA ILE A 15 -6.79 9.06 -8.54
C ILE A 15 -6.36 10.09 -9.59
N GLU A 16 -6.27 11.36 -9.22
CA GLU A 16 -5.83 12.44 -10.11
C GLU A 16 -4.34 12.40 -10.43
N SER A 17 -3.51 11.89 -9.52
CA SER A 17 -2.06 11.78 -9.74
C SER A 17 -1.66 10.63 -10.68
N LEU A 18 -2.58 9.71 -11.01
CA LEU A 18 -2.32 8.64 -11.96
C LEU A 18 -2.22 9.17 -13.39
N SER A 19 -1.06 8.99 -14.02
CA SER A 19 -0.83 9.32 -15.43
C SER A 19 -1.49 8.32 -16.39
N ASN A 20 -1.69 7.07 -15.96
CA ASN A 20 -2.32 6.04 -16.77
C ASN A 20 -3.85 6.18 -16.73
N ILE A 21 -4.43 6.69 -17.83
CA ILE A 21 -5.86 6.97 -17.98
C ILE A 21 -6.71 5.70 -17.85
N LEU A 22 -6.29 4.59 -18.47
CA LEU A 22 -7.04 3.34 -18.42
C LEU A 22 -7.13 2.81 -17.00
N LEU A 23 -5.99 2.77 -16.28
CA LEU A 23 -5.96 2.35 -14.88
C LEU A 23 -6.82 3.27 -14.00
N LYS A 24 -6.72 4.59 -14.22
CA LYS A 24 -7.49 5.59 -13.47
C LYS A 24 -9.00 5.36 -13.61
N GLU A 25 -9.50 5.14 -14.82
CA GLU A 25 -10.93 4.89 -15.04
C GLU A 25 -11.34 3.52 -14.49
N SER A 26 -10.53 2.47 -14.67
CA SER A 26 -10.80 1.15 -14.08
C SER A 26 -10.90 1.19 -12.56
N LEU A 27 -10.05 1.97 -11.87
CA LEU A 27 -10.09 2.11 -10.41
C LEU A 27 -11.36 2.84 -9.92
N LYS A 28 -11.86 3.83 -10.68
CA LYS A 28 -13.10 4.55 -10.33
C LYS A 28 -14.35 3.70 -10.47
N GLU A 29 -14.32 2.71 -11.37
CA GLU A 29 -15.46 1.80 -11.60
C GLU A 29 -15.63 0.74 -10.51
N ILE A 30 -14.64 0.57 -9.63
CA ILE A 30 -14.70 -0.39 -8.51
C ILE A 30 -15.74 0.08 -7.49
N LYS A 31 -16.89 -0.59 -7.46
CA LYS A 31 -17.98 -0.32 -6.51
C LYS A 31 -17.95 -1.21 -5.27
N SER A 32 -17.26 -2.34 -5.36
CA SER A 32 -17.18 -3.34 -4.28
C SER A 32 -15.86 -4.09 -4.36
N SER A 33 -15.43 -4.65 -3.23
CA SER A 33 -14.23 -5.46 -3.13
C SER A 33 -14.52 -6.67 -2.25
N LYS A 34 -13.83 -7.78 -2.52
CA LYS A 34 -13.79 -8.93 -1.61
C LYS A 34 -12.91 -8.68 -0.37
N PHE A 35 -12.23 -7.54 -0.31
CA PHE A 35 -11.39 -7.18 0.83
C PHE A 35 -12.05 -6.12 1.71
N GLU A 36 -12.00 -6.35 3.01
CA GLU A 36 -12.34 -5.39 4.05
C GLU A 36 -11.08 -4.72 4.59
N LEU A 37 -11.13 -3.40 4.79
CA LEU A 37 -10.05 -2.62 5.38
C LEU A 37 -10.08 -2.73 6.90
N ILE A 38 -8.98 -3.19 7.48
CA ILE A 38 -8.82 -3.33 8.94
C ILE A 38 -7.77 -2.32 9.40
N LEU A 39 -8.17 -1.44 10.31
CA LEU A 39 -7.31 -0.41 10.88
C LEU A 39 -7.01 -0.77 12.33
N GLY A 40 -5.73 -0.90 12.65
CA GLY A 40 -5.24 -1.09 14.01
C GLY A 40 -5.15 0.21 14.77
N LYS A 41 -4.37 0.18 15.86
CA LYS A 41 -4.19 1.35 16.74
C LYS A 41 -3.23 2.38 16.14
N ASP A 42 -2.24 1.91 15.38
CA ASP A 42 -1.26 2.75 14.69
C ASP A 42 -1.72 3.04 13.25
N ASN A 43 -1.35 4.20 12.72
CA ASN A 43 -1.64 4.57 11.33
C ASN A 43 -0.90 3.70 10.30
N LEU A 44 0.15 2.98 10.73
CA LEU A 44 0.89 2.00 9.93
C LEU A 44 0.28 0.60 10.02
N ASP A 45 -0.55 0.34 11.03
CA ASP A 45 -1.20 -0.96 11.27
C ASP A 45 -2.46 -1.07 10.41
N ILE A 46 -2.24 -1.20 9.10
CA ILE A 46 -3.31 -1.31 8.10
C ILE A 46 -3.24 -2.71 7.49
N ASN A 47 -4.31 -3.48 7.67
CA ASN A 47 -4.45 -4.82 7.09
C ASN A 47 -5.65 -4.90 6.14
N LEU A 48 -5.65 -5.93 5.30
CA LEU A 48 -6.76 -6.28 4.42
C LEU A 48 -7.24 -7.67 4.78
N LYS A 49 -8.54 -7.82 4.99
CA LYS A 49 -9.17 -9.11 5.29
C LYS A 49 -9.98 -9.57 4.08
N ASP A 50 -9.73 -10.77 3.57
CA ASP A 50 -10.57 -11.37 2.53
C ASP A 50 -11.90 -11.81 3.16
N THR A 51 -13.02 -11.32 2.61
CA THR A 51 -14.36 -11.58 3.14
C THR A 51 -14.89 -12.96 2.76
N SER A 52 -14.25 -13.66 1.82
CA SER A 52 -14.67 -14.99 1.38
C SER A 52 -14.25 -16.08 2.37
N ASP A 53 -13.06 -15.98 2.95
CA ASP A 53 -12.50 -16.99 3.87
C ASP A 53 -12.04 -16.41 5.22
N ASN A 54 -12.23 -15.10 5.43
CA ASN A 54 -11.81 -14.36 6.63
C ASN A 54 -10.30 -14.33 6.87
N THR A 55 -9.47 -14.63 5.87
CA THR A 55 -8.02 -14.56 6.01
C THR A 55 -7.53 -13.10 5.97
N PHE A 56 -6.44 -12.83 6.69
CA PHE A 56 -5.78 -11.54 6.65
C PHE A 56 -4.59 -11.59 5.68
N LEU A 57 -4.29 -10.47 5.05
CA LEU A 57 -3.14 -10.33 4.17
C LEU A 57 -1.81 -10.50 4.93
N TYR A 58 -1.75 -9.98 6.16
CA TYR A 58 -0.62 -10.09 7.06
C TYR A 58 -1.06 -10.76 8.36
N GLU A 59 -0.21 -11.64 8.92
CA GLU A 59 -0.42 -12.20 10.26
C GLU A 59 -0.14 -11.15 11.33
N ASN A 60 0.94 -10.38 11.15
CA ASN A 60 1.29 -9.26 12.00
C ASN A 60 1.89 -8.11 11.17
N VAL A 61 1.05 -7.12 10.87
CA VAL A 61 1.36 -6.01 9.96
C VAL A 61 2.65 -5.28 10.33
N ILE A 62 2.82 -4.97 11.61
CA ILE A 62 3.93 -4.13 12.08
C ILE A 62 5.25 -4.92 12.08
N ASP A 63 5.23 -6.17 12.56
CA ASP A 63 6.43 -6.99 12.62
C ASP A 63 6.90 -7.38 11.21
N GLU A 64 5.98 -7.70 10.31
CA GLU A 64 6.29 -8.00 8.91
C GLU A 64 6.82 -6.75 8.17
N LEU A 65 6.21 -5.57 8.38
CA LEU A 65 6.70 -4.31 7.82
C LEU A 65 8.13 -4.01 8.29
N ASN A 66 8.39 -4.11 9.60
CA ASN A 66 9.72 -3.85 10.17
C ASN A 66 10.75 -4.85 9.65
N THR A 67 10.39 -6.13 9.54
CA THR A 67 11.26 -7.18 8.99
C THR A 67 11.64 -6.89 7.55
N MET A 68 10.67 -6.48 6.72
CA MET A 68 10.93 -6.09 5.34
C MET A 68 11.81 -4.85 5.27
N LEU A 69 11.50 -3.78 6.01
CA LEU A 69 12.30 -2.56 6.02
C LEU A 69 13.75 -2.82 6.44
N ASN A 70 13.97 -3.64 7.46
CA ASN A 70 15.32 -4.04 7.88
C ASN A 70 16.06 -4.78 6.76
N THR A 71 15.38 -5.70 6.07
CA THR A 71 15.95 -6.44 4.94
C THR A 71 16.36 -5.50 3.80
N TYR A 72 15.51 -4.52 3.45
CA TYR A 72 15.82 -3.55 2.39
C TYR A 72 16.91 -2.57 2.78
N ASN A 73 16.92 -2.10 4.03
CA ASN A 73 17.98 -1.23 4.54
C ASN A 73 19.33 -1.93 4.62
N ASP A 74 19.36 -3.23 4.90
CA ASP A 74 20.61 -3.99 4.96
C ASP A 74 21.14 -4.32 3.54
N LYS A 75 20.28 -4.82 2.66
CA LYS A 75 20.70 -5.41 1.38
C LYS A 75 20.65 -4.46 0.19
N TYR A 76 19.74 -3.48 0.22
CA TYR A 76 19.34 -2.72 -0.96
C TYR A 76 19.40 -1.20 -0.76
N LEU A 77 20.02 -0.71 0.32
CA LEU A 77 20.06 0.70 0.70
C LEU A 77 20.50 1.67 -0.42
N LEU A 78 21.42 1.23 -1.27
CA LEU A 78 22.03 2.02 -2.34
C LEU A 78 21.49 1.65 -3.73
N TYR A 79 20.49 0.77 -3.82
CA TYR A 79 19.97 0.29 -5.09
C TYR A 79 19.00 1.32 -5.66
N PRO A 80 19.28 1.92 -6.82
CA PRO A 80 18.44 3.00 -7.34
C PRO A 80 17.09 2.51 -7.86
N VAL A 81 16.98 1.23 -8.22
CA VAL A 81 15.78 0.62 -8.78
C VAL A 81 15.44 -0.66 -8.03
N LEU A 82 14.18 -0.81 -7.63
CA LEU A 82 13.66 -2.00 -6.95
C LEU A 82 12.46 -2.57 -7.74
N TYR A 83 12.42 -3.89 -7.91
CA TYR A 83 11.32 -4.60 -8.57
C TYR A 83 10.55 -5.41 -7.54
N PHE A 84 9.22 -5.32 -7.58
CA PHE A 84 8.34 -6.01 -6.65
C PHE A 84 7.36 -6.93 -7.36
N TYR A 85 7.04 -8.04 -6.70
CA TYR A 85 5.91 -8.88 -7.08
C TYR A 85 4.79 -8.68 -6.07
N GLY A 86 3.77 -7.91 -6.47
CA GLY A 86 2.64 -7.56 -5.62
C GLY A 86 2.82 -6.24 -4.85
N PHE A 87 1.70 -5.60 -4.55
CA PHE A 87 1.66 -4.26 -3.94
C PHE A 87 1.30 -4.26 -2.44
N GLY A 88 0.63 -5.31 -1.96
CA GLY A 88 0.17 -5.40 -0.57
C GLY A 88 -0.71 -4.23 -0.16
N ASN A 89 -0.50 -3.71 1.07
CA ASN A 89 -1.18 -2.51 1.57
C ASN A 89 -0.50 -1.18 1.16
N GLY A 90 0.60 -1.22 0.40
CA GLY A 90 1.33 -0.04 -0.07
C GLY A 90 2.22 0.68 0.96
N ILE A 91 2.19 0.33 2.24
CA ILE A 91 2.95 1.04 3.30
C ILE A 91 4.46 0.86 3.13
N LEU A 92 4.90 -0.36 2.78
CA LEU A 92 6.32 -0.63 2.51
C LEU A 92 6.87 0.30 1.43
N PHE A 93 6.16 0.44 0.31
CA PHE A 93 6.58 1.30 -0.80
C PHE A 93 6.70 2.77 -0.39
N LYS A 94 5.72 3.28 0.38
CA LYS A 94 5.76 4.65 0.90
C LYS A 94 7.00 4.91 1.76
N ALA A 95 7.37 3.93 2.58
CA ALA A 95 8.56 4.01 3.43
C ALA A 95 9.86 3.92 2.61
N LEU A 96 9.94 2.98 1.66
CA LEU A 96 11.12 2.82 0.79
C LEU A 96 11.39 4.04 -0.09
N LEU A 97 10.34 4.76 -0.53
CA LEU A 97 10.47 6.01 -1.30
C LEU A 97 10.99 7.19 -0.48
N GLN A 98 11.11 7.07 0.86
CA GLN A 98 11.80 8.09 1.66
C GLN A 98 13.33 8.02 1.52
N ASN A 99 13.87 6.90 1.01
CA ASN A 99 15.30 6.77 0.75
C ASN A 99 15.68 7.56 -0.51
N LYS A 100 16.57 8.54 -0.35
CA LYS A 100 17.04 9.42 -1.44
C LYS A 100 17.83 8.69 -2.54
N ASN A 101 18.35 7.50 -2.24
CA ASN A 101 19.08 6.69 -3.23
C ASN A 101 18.12 5.93 -4.14
N HIS A 102 16.89 5.64 -3.68
CA HIS A 102 15.88 4.97 -4.48
C HIS A 102 15.27 5.97 -5.46
N GLN A 103 15.48 5.74 -6.75
CA GLN A 103 15.00 6.59 -7.83
C GLN A 103 13.72 6.03 -8.46
N HIS A 104 13.57 4.70 -8.47
CA HIS A 104 12.45 4.04 -9.13
C HIS A 104 12.02 2.76 -8.42
N ILE A 105 10.71 2.52 -8.37
CA ILE A 105 10.11 1.25 -7.92
C ILE A 105 9.20 0.77 -9.06
N VAL A 106 9.40 -0.48 -9.47
CA VAL A 106 8.67 -1.17 -10.53
C VAL A 106 7.79 -2.26 -9.95
#